data_AF-A0A2N0XSX1-F1
#
_entry.id   AF-A0A2N0XSX1-F1
#
_cell.length_a   1.000
_cell.length_b   1.000
_cell.length_c   1.000
_cell.angle_alpha   90.00
_cell.angle_beta   90.00
_cell.angle_gamma   90.00
#
_symmetry.space_group_name_H-M   'P 1'
#
loop_
_entity.id
_entity.type
_entity.pdbx_description
1 polymer ?
#
loop_
_entity_poly.entity_id
_entity_poly.type
_entity_poly.pdbx_seq_one_letter_code
_entity_poly.pdbx_strand_id
1 'polypeptide(L)'
;MLGNTIKSDIYVGSVVETLVNEMAIDAQALATTKFAQYLDKFGVDQNPSLKTLQGEEVLKEGVLTLSSQHKWINGESKFVTDVSVYKWNTDGLKEALVETDTDFINVKNFVDVNVNALSDTGTTVNVYGAKRGEISTGNGNDAVNVHVQSNGAAWSNHFDIDTGDGNDTISFFEIAGGDYTEFNISAGKGNDVVNVAGLSEADCNTHRSAHGGEGIDALYLSGNNALEFTGFEVVIGDGASDLHITQELLDNNVVGTWEDNPDGSANVMVFTDVNLTIDAGLVEYASYFSTYTAEDLTDAMTQRLSDFGVDYTAQYTIAEFYTESGDYLIVTDTSASDLIDSVIDYV
;
A
#
# COMPACT_ATOMS: atom_id res chain seq x y z
N MET A 1 20.56 30.73 -10.85
CA MET A 1 19.55 29.83 -10.28
C MET A 1 18.33 29.97 -11.16
N LEU A 2 18.19 29.07 -12.15
CA LEU A 2 16.92 28.91 -12.85
C LEU A 2 16.01 28.30 -11.79
N GLY A 3 14.99 29.03 -11.34
CA GLY A 3 14.05 28.53 -10.35
C GLY A 3 13.36 27.31 -10.96
N ASN A 4 13.46 26.17 -10.29
CA ASN A 4 12.62 25.03 -10.63
C ASN A 4 11.18 25.48 -10.40
N THR A 5 10.42 25.61 -11.48
CA THR A 5 8.99 25.93 -11.41
C THR A 5 8.27 24.68 -10.92
N ILE A 6 7.55 24.80 -9.81
CA ILE A 6 6.66 23.74 -9.32
C ILE A 6 5.62 23.43 -10.40
N LYS A 7 5.48 22.17 -10.76
CA LYS A 7 4.33 21.70 -11.54
C LYS A 7 3.29 21.21 -10.55
N SER A 8 2.17 21.91 -10.50
CA SER A 8 1.02 21.54 -9.70
C SER A 8 -0.23 21.88 -10.46
N ASP A 9 -1.07 20.89 -10.72
CA ASP A 9 -2.41 21.04 -11.25
C ASP A 9 -3.38 20.38 -10.25
N ILE A 10 -4.21 21.20 -9.62
CA ILE A 10 -5.13 20.77 -8.56
C ILE A 10 -6.55 21.08 -8.99
N TYR A 11 -7.44 20.09 -8.90
CA TYR A 11 -8.86 20.22 -9.21
C TYR A 11 -9.71 19.68 -8.08
N VAL A 12 -10.67 20.46 -7.59
CA VAL A 12 -11.54 20.08 -6.46
C VAL A 12 -13.00 20.39 -6.76
N GLY A 13 -13.91 19.46 -6.45
CA GLY A 13 -15.35 19.66 -6.57
C GLY A 13 -16.19 18.46 -6.14
N SER A 14 -17.45 18.44 -6.57
CA SER A 14 -18.32 17.25 -6.56
C SER A 14 -18.81 17.00 -7.99
N VAL A 15 -17.92 16.54 -8.87
CA VAL A 15 -18.19 16.36 -10.30
C VAL A 15 -19.35 15.38 -10.50
N VAL A 16 -19.42 14.28 -9.75
CA VAL A 16 -20.57 13.35 -9.84
C VAL A 16 -21.89 14.04 -9.48
N GLU A 17 -21.91 14.83 -8.40
CA GLU A 17 -23.11 15.54 -7.95
C GLU A 17 -23.54 16.60 -8.97
N THR A 18 -22.58 17.36 -9.52
CA THR A 18 -22.82 18.34 -10.60
C THR A 18 -23.30 17.65 -11.88
N LEU A 19 -22.69 16.54 -12.30
CA LEU A 19 -23.08 15.81 -13.52
C LEU A 19 -24.50 15.25 -13.42
N VAL A 20 -24.89 14.70 -12.27
CA VAL A 20 -26.25 14.19 -12.05
C VAL A 20 -27.26 15.33 -11.95
N ASN A 21 -26.99 16.34 -11.12
CA ASN A 21 -27.98 17.35 -10.76
C ASN A 21 -28.09 18.48 -11.79
N GLU A 22 -26.98 18.85 -12.43
CA GLU A 22 -26.93 19.98 -13.37
C GLU A 22 -26.90 19.52 -14.83
N MET A 23 -26.29 18.36 -15.12
CA MET A 23 -26.16 17.82 -16.49
C MET A 23 -27.08 16.63 -16.79
N ALA A 24 -27.91 16.21 -15.82
CA ALA A 24 -28.91 15.14 -15.95
C ALA A 24 -28.35 13.79 -16.44
N ILE A 25 -27.11 13.47 -16.07
CA ILE A 25 -26.49 12.18 -16.37
C ILE A 25 -27.02 11.13 -15.38
N ASP A 26 -27.26 9.91 -15.87
CA ASP A 26 -27.70 8.79 -15.03
C ASP A 26 -26.63 8.44 -13.98
N ALA A 27 -27.01 8.55 -12.70
CA ALA A 27 -26.14 8.24 -11.57
C ALA A 27 -25.61 6.79 -11.61
N GLN A 28 -26.36 5.83 -12.18
CA GLN A 28 -25.88 4.45 -12.33
C GLN A 28 -24.75 4.33 -13.35
N ALA A 29 -24.73 5.18 -14.39
CA ALA A 29 -23.64 5.21 -15.37
C ALA A 29 -22.36 5.85 -14.80
N LEU A 30 -22.46 6.55 -13.68
CA LEU A 30 -21.37 7.27 -13.01
C LEU A 30 -20.79 6.50 -11.81
N ALA A 31 -21.47 5.44 -11.35
CA ALA A 31 -21.07 4.66 -10.18
C ALA A 31 -19.69 3.97 -10.33
N THR A 32 -19.20 3.83 -11.56
CA THR A 32 -17.93 3.17 -11.89
C THR A 32 -16.92 4.07 -12.62
N THR A 33 -17.27 5.33 -12.91
CA THR A 33 -16.38 6.23 -13.65
C THR A 33 -15.58 7.10 -12.67
N LYS A 34 -14.25 7.13 -12.86
CA LYS A 34 -13.27 7.76 -11.97
C LYS A 34 -13.27 9.29 -12.14
N PHE A 35 -12.83 10.05 -11.13
CA PHE A 35 -12.82 11.52 -11.17
C PHE A 35 -12.00 12.09 -12.34
N ALA A 36 -10.78 11.58 -12.54
CA ALA A 36 -9.93 11.99 -13.66
C ALA A 36 -10.58 11.71 -15.03
N GLN A 37 -11.29 10.58 -15.18
CA GLN A 37 -12.00 10.24 -16.41
C GLN A 37 -13.17 11.21 -16.70
N TYR A 38 -13.77 11.81 -15.67
CA TYR A 38 -14.75 12.88 -15.89
C TYR A 38 -14.12 14.15 -16.41
N LEU A 39 -12.98 14.54 -15.85
CA LEU A 39 -12.25 15.72 -16.32
C LEU A 39 -11.81 15.55 -17.78
N ASP A 40 -11.35 14.36 -18.18
CA ASP A 40 -11.03 14.08 -19.58
C ASP A 40 -12.25 14.14 -20.51
N LYS A 41 -13.39 13.61 -20.05
CA LYS A 41 -14.59 13.47 -20.89
C LYS A 41 -15.37 14.78 -21.04
N PHE A 42 -15.46 15.56 -19.97
CA PHE A 42 -16.29 16.76 -19.91
C PHE A 42 -15.46 18.04 -19.87
N GLY A 43 -14.18 17.98 -19.51
CA GLY A 43 -13.30 19.15 -19.44
C GLY A 43 -13.60 20.05 -18.24
N VAL A 44 -12.56 20.76 -17.80
CA VAL A 44 -12.61 21.71 -16.68
C VAL A 44 -13.63 22.83 -16.95
N ASP A 45 -13.66 23.35 -18.18
CA ASP A 45 -14.53 24.48 -18.57
C ASP A 45 -16.03 24.16 -18.54
N GLN A 46 -16.41 22.88 -18.58
CA GLN A 46 -17.82 22.47 -18.52
C GLN A 46 -18.31 22.25 -17.09
N ASN A 47 -17.44 22.37 -16.09
CA ASN A 47 -17.82 22.22 -14.70
C ASN A 47 -17.62 23.53 -13.91
N PRO A 48 -18.67 24.37 -13.81
CA PRO A 48 -18.56 25.68 -13.16
C PRO A 48 -18.36 25.60 -11.63
N SER A 49 -18.56 24.43 -11.00
CA SER A 49 -18.35 24.23 -9.57
C SER A 49 -16.90 23.86 -9.23
N LEU A 50 -16.09 23.50 -10.23
CA LEU A 50 -14.71 23.07 -10.06
C LEU A 50 -13.81 24.22 -9.63
N LYS A 51 -13.01 23.98 -8.59
CA LYS A 51 -11.98 24.89 -8.10
C LYS A 51 -10.62 24.39 -8.55
N THR A 52 -9.80 25.28 -9.09
CA THR A 52 -8.50 24.93 -9.63
C THR A 52 -7.37 25.76 -9.02
N LEU A 53 -6.18 25.18 -8.97
CA LEU A 53 -4.93 25.86 -8.65
C LEU A 53 -3.84 25.34 -9.58
N GLN A 54 -3.07 26.25 -10.18
CA GLN A 54 -1.96 25.90 -11.07
C GLN A 54 -0.66 26.55 -10.59
N GLY A 55 0.42 25.75 -10.55
CA GLY A 55 1.75 26.20 -10.15
C GLY A 55 1.85 26.60 -8.67
N GLU A 56 2.78 27.51 -8.36
CA GLU A 56 3.07 27.94 -6.99
C GLU A 56 2.08 29.03 -6.52
N GLU A 57 0.97 28.61 -5.92
CA GLU A 57 -0.09 29.52 -5.45
C GLU A 57 -0.72 29.07 -4.12
N VAL A 58 -1.56 29.95 -3.55
CA VAL A 58 -2.40 29.65 -2.38
C VAL A 58 -3.82 30.15 -2.64
N LEU A 59 -4.79 29.25 -2.65
CA LEU A 59 -6.22 29.55 -2.72
C LEU A 59 -6.89 29.17 -1.39
N LYS A 60 -7.61 30.13 -0.79
CA LYS A 60 -8.45 29.90 0.40
C LYS A 60 -9.85 30.45 0.13
N GLU A 61 -10.83 29.57 0.01
CA GLU A 61 -12.22 29.93 -0.27
C GLU A 61 -13.17 29.21 0.70
N GLY A 62 -13.74 29.96 1.64
CA GLY A 62 -14.63 29.39 2.65
C GLY A 62 -13.95 28.30 3.47
N VAL A 63 -14.36 27.04 3.23
CA VAL A 63 -13.85 25.84 3.91
C VAL A 63 -12.75 25.10 3.12
N LEU A 64 -12.46 25.53 1.89
CA LEU A 64 -11.46 24.95 1.01
C LEU A 64 -10.11 25.68 1.17
N THR A 65 -9.04 24.91 1.24
CA THR A 65 -7.66 25.41 1.10
C THR A 65 -6.91 24.56 0.09
N LEU A 66 -6.38 25.21 -0.96
CA LEU A 66 -5.41 24.66 -1.89
C LEU A 66 -4.12 25.47 -1.74
N SER A 67 -2.98 24.83 -1.67
CA SER A 67 -1.69 25.52 -1.80
C SER A 67 -0.63 24.63 -2.41
N SER A 68 0.25 25.22 -3.19
CA SER A 68 1.50 24.59 -3.60
C SER A 68 2.60 25.64 -3.44
N GLN A 69 3.57 25.40 -2.56
CA GLN A 69 4.56 26.41 -2.17
C GLN A 69 5.82 25.82 -1.56
N HIS A 70 6.88 26.62 -1.54
CA HIS A 70 8.05 26.35 -0.72
C HIS A 70 7.75 26.45 0.78
N LYS A 71 8.22 25.47 1.56
CA LYS A 71 8.21 25.49 3.03
C LYS A 71 9.57 25.08 3.58
N TRP A 72 9.95 25.71 4.69
CA TRP A 72 11.14 25.31 5.44
C TRP A 72 10.76 24.23 6.45
N ILE A 73 11.25 23.01 6.22
CA ILE A 73 11.02 21.83 7.07
C ILE A 73 12.39 21.33 7.53
N ASN A 74 12.60 21.24 8.84
CA ASN A 74 13.86 20.76 9.46
C ASN A 74 15.14 21.45 8.93
N GLY A 75 15.05 22.72 8.54
CA GLY A 75 16.18 23.48 8.01
C GLY A 75 16.44 23.31 6.52
N GLU A 76 15.60 22.56 5.80
CA GLU A 76 15.63 22.40 4.35
C GLU A 76 14.42 23.07 3.69
N SER A 77 14.62 23.60 2.48
CA SER A 77 13.52 24.09 1.65
C SER A 77 12.90 22.91 0.90
N LYS A 78 11.64 22.64 1.17
CA LYS A 78 10.83 21.59 0.53
C LYS A 78 9.66 22.21 -0.22
N PHE A 79 9.27 21.59 -1.31
CA PHE A 79 8.05 21.91 -2.02
C PHE A 79 6.88 21.13 -1.42
N VAL A 80 5.79 21.82 -1.12
CA VAL A 80 4.64 21.23 -0.42
C VAL A 80 3.35 21.63 -1.11
N THR A 81 2.57 20.62 -1.50
CA THR A 81 1.19 20.76 -1.96
C THR A 81 0.23 20.34 -0.84
N ASP A 82 -0.68 21.22 -0.44
CA ASP A 82 -1.76 20.93 0.51
C ASP A 82 -3.13 21.17 -0.14
N VAL A 83 -4.01 20.19 -0.04
CA VAL A 83 -5.37 20.20 -0.58
C VAL A 83 -6.31 19.74 0.53
N SER A 84 -7.14 20.63 1.06
CA SER A 84 -7.95 20.30 2.23
C SER A 84 -9.30 20.99 2.26
N VAL A 85 -10.29 20.27 2.76
CA VAL A 85 -11.60 20.81 3.16
C VAL A 85 -11.75 20.72 4.67
N TYR A 86 -12.40 21.70 5.28
CA TYR A 86 -12.58 21.73 6.73
C TYR A 86 -13.25 20.46 7.31
N LYS A 87 -14.22 19.88 6.60
CA LYS A 87 -15.01 18.74 7.05
C LYS A 87 -15.13 17.68 5.95
N TRP A 88 -15.02 16.42 6.35
CA TRP A 88 -15.24 15.28 5.46
C TRP A 88 -16.66 15.26 4.89
N ASN A 89 -16.80 14.83 3.64
CA ASN A 89 -18.08 14.75 2.92
C ASN A 89 -18.84 16.09 2.91
N THR A 90 -18.10 17.18 2.68
CA THR A 90 -18.70 18.52 2.50
C THR A 90 -19.40 18.60 1.15
N ASP A 91 -20.63 19.11 1.13
CA ASP A 91 -21.39 19.27 -0.12
C ASP A 91 -20.67 20.18 -1.12
N GLY A 92 -20.62 19.76 -2.38
CA GLY A 92 -19.89 20.44 -3.46
C GLY A 92 -18.35 20.27 -3.44
N LEU A 93 -17.76 19.62 -2.43
CA LEU A 93 -16.31 19.47 -2.27
C LEU A 93 -15.95 18.06 -1.77
N LYS A 94 -16.27 17.03 -2.57
CA LYS A 94 -16.11 15.61 -2.20
C LYS A 94 -14.94 14.94 -2.90
N GLU A 95 -14.40 15.54 -3.95
CA GLU A 95 -13.44 14.92 -4.86
C GLU A 95 -12.25 15.86 -5.07
N ALA A 96 -11.03 15.30 -5.14
CA ALA A 96 -9.80 16.03 -5.43
C ALA A 96 -8.93 15.26 -6.43
N LEU A 97 -8.46 15.93 -7.49
CA LEU A 97 -7.34 15.51 -8.33
C LEU A 97 -6.14 16.39 -8.02
N VAL A 98 -4.99 15.78 -7.80
CA VAL A 98 -3.73 16.45 -7.49
C VAL A 98 -2.63 15.85 -8.36
N GLU A 99 -2.14 16.62 -9.33
CA GLU A 99 -0.99 16.24 -10.15
C GLU A 99 0.17 17.18 -9.83
N THR A 100 1.26 16.67 -9.26
CA THR A 100 2.31 17.56 -8.74
C THR A 100 3.67 16.90 -8.57
N ASP A 101 4.76 17.65 -8.78
CA ASP A 101 6.16 17.19 -8.60
C ASP A 101 6.78 17.62 -7.25
N THR A 102 5.94 17.82 -6.23
CA THR A 102 6.36 18.32 -4.91
C THR A 102 6.87 17.23 -3.96
N ASP A 103 7.73 17.61 -3.01
CA ASP A 103 8.28 16.69 -1.99
C ASP A 103 7.20 16.14 -1.06
N PHE A 104 6.17 16.94 -0.75
CA PHE A 104 5.07 16.55 0.12
C PHE A 104 3.72 16.89 -0.49
N ILE A 105 2.81 15.91 -0.51
CA ILE A 105 1.45 16.06 -0.99
C ILE A 105 0.50 15.69 0.15
N ASN A 106 -0.25 16.66 0.67
CA ASN A 106 -1.22 16.43 1.74
C ASN A 106 -2.64 16.65 1.22
N VAL A 107 -3.45 15.59 1.17
CA VAL A 107 -4.86 15.65 0.75
C VAL A 107 -5.74 15.30 1.95
N LYS A 108 -6.71 16.14 2.30
CA LYS A 108 -7.50 15.96 3.53
C LYS A 108 -9.00 16.22 3.36
N ASN A 109 -9.78 15.31 3.93
CA ASN A 109 -11.24 15.37 4.10
C ASN A 109 -12.04 15.32 2.78
N PHE A 110 -11.52 14.64 1.76
CA PHE A 110 -12.24 14.34 0.52
C PHE A 110 -12.77 12.91 0.56
N VAL A 111 -13.89 12.63 -0.08
CA VAL A 111 -14.44 11.27 -0.17
C VAL A 111 -13.64 10.45 -1.19
N ASP A 112 -13.27 11.09 -2.30
CA ASP A 112 -12.57 10.50 -3.43
C ASP A 112 -11.32 11.31 -3.74
N VAL A 113 -10.16 10.67 -3.86
CA VAL A 113 -8.90 11.35 -4.16
C VAL A 113 -8.21 10.69 -5.33
N ASN A 114 -7.69 11.48 -6.26
CA ASN A 114 -6.76 11.03 -7.26
C ASN A 114 -5.47 11.85 -7.10
N VAL A 115 -4.36 11.18 -6.83
CA VAL A 115 -3.05 11.80 -6.64
C VAL A 115 -2.07 11.19 -7.65
N ASN A 116 -1.42 12.05 -8.42
CA ASN A 116 -0.35 11.70 -9.33
C ASN A 116 0.90 12.49 -8.92
N ALA A 117 1.77 11.85 -8.13
CA ALA A 117 3.03 12.43 -7.71
C ALA A 117 4.06 12.23 -8.82
N LEU A 118 4.47 13.32 -9.45
CA LEU A 118 5.31 13.34 -10.66
C LEU A 118 6.82 13.43 -10.37
N SER A 119 7.21 13.36 -9.09
CA SER A 119 8.61 13.44 -8.67
C SER A 119 9.33 12.13 -8.96
N ASP A 120 10.55 12.21 -9.47
CA ASP A 120 11.45 11.06 -9.67
C ASP A 120 12.54 10.96 -8.58
N THR A 121 12.41 11.72 -7.49
CA THR A 121 13.39 11.75 -6.39
C THR A 121 12.83 11.24 -5.06
N GLY A 122 11.62 10.70 -5.07
CA GLY A 122 10.83 10.39 -3.88
C GLY A 122 9.93 11.55 -3.45
N THR A 123 8.74 11.22 -2.98
CA THR A 123 7.67 12.10 -2.50
C THR A 123 6.94 11.44 -1.33
N THR A 124 6.53 12.24 -0.35
CA THR A 124 5.60 11.80 0.69
C THR A 124 4.18 12.23 0.35
N VAL A 125 3.31 11.26 0.08
CA VAL A 125 1.87 11.44 -0.12
C VAL A 125 1.13 11.11 1.17
N ASN A 126 0.36 12.04 1.71
CA ASN A 126 -0.49 11.82 2.87
C ASN A 126 -1.96 12.11 2.53
N VAL A 127 -2.79 11.07 2.56
CA VAL A 127 -4.23 11.15 2.34
C VAL A 127 -4.95 10.94 3.67
N TYR A 128 -5.67 11.96 4.12
CA TYR A 128 -6.40 11.94 5.39
C TYR A 128 -7.91 11.98 5.21
N GLY A 129 -8.56 10.89 5.61
CA GLY A 129 -10.01 10.77 5.62
C GLY A 129 -10.59 10.60 4.22
N ALA A 130 -9.99 9.75 3.39
CA ALA A 130 -10.58 9.34 2.11
C ALA A 130 -11.36 8.03 2.25
N LYS A 131 -12.44 7.88 1.47
CA LYS A 131 -13.17 6.61 1.39
C LYS A 131 -12.62 5.73 0.26
N ARG A 132 -12.10 6.36 -0.79
CA ARG A 132 -11.54 5.72 -1.97
C ARG A 132 -10.49 6.63 -2.60
N GLY A 133 -9.63 6.06 -3.43
CA GLY A 133 -8.73 6.87 -4.23
C GLY A 133 -7.83 6.12 -5.18
N GLU A 134 -7.16 6.89 -6.02
CA GLU A 134 -6.11 6.47 -6.94
C GLU A 134 -4.86 7.24 -6.59
N ILE A 135 -3.77 6.56 -6.30
CA ILE A 135 -2.52 7.19 -5.93
C ILE A 135 -1.44 6.57 -6.79
N SER A 136 -0.75 7.40 -7.55
CA SER A 136 0.44 7.01 -8.30
C SER A 136 1.61 7.88 -7.91
N THR A 137 2.80 7.30 -7.88
CA THR A 137 4.05 8.03 -7.68
C THR A 137 5.00 7.82 -8.85
N GLY A 138 6.04 8.67 -8.92
CA GLY A 138 7.12 8.52 -9.88
C GLY A 138 8.18 7.57 -9.34
N ASN A 139 9.43 7.79 -9.74
CA ASN A 139 10.54 7.02 -9.17
C ASN A 139 11.10 7.68 -7.88
N GLY A 140 12.04 6.98 -7.27
CA GLY A 140 12.67 7.34 -6.01
C GLY A 140 11.89 6.80 -4.82
N ASN A 141 12.44 6.93 -3.61
CA ASN A 141 11.86 6.33 -2.42
C ASN A 141 10.64 7.14 -1.97
N ASP A 142 9.46 6.66 -2.27
CA ASP A 142 8.19 7.27 -1.98
C ASP A 142 7.60 6.78 -0.64
N ALA A 143 6.77 7.63 -0.04
CA ALA A 143 6.00 7.26 1.16
C ALA A 143 4.54 7.63 0.97
N VAL A 144 3.66 6.64 0.87
CA VAL A 144 2.21 6.80 0.70
C VAL A 144 1.50 6.43 2.00
N ASN A 145 0.93 7.41 2.69
CA ASN A 145 0.18 7.23 3.94
C ASN A 145 -1.30 7.49 3.72
N VAL A 146 -2.13 6.47 3.90
CA VAL A 146 -3.59 6.55 3.68
C VAL A 146 -4.32 6.33 5.01
N HIS A 147 -4.97 7.38 5.50
CA HIS A 147 -5.88 7.29 6.64
C HIS A 147 -7.32 7.17 6.13
N VAL A 148 -7.86 5.96 6.13
CA VAL A 148 -9.16 5.65 5.54
C VAL A 148 -10.32 6.11 6.43
N GLN A 149 -11.37 6.61 5.78
CA GLN A 149 -12.62 7.00 6.44
C GLN A 149 -13.81 6.62 5.57
N SER A 150 -14.55 5.61 6.00
CA SER A 150 -15.82 5.19 5.42
C SER A 150 -16.98 5.35 6.41
N ASN A 151 -18.17 5.58 5.86
CA ASN A 151 -19.44 5.61 6.59
C ASN A 151 -20.32 4.38 6.31
N GLY A 152 -19.78 3.34 5.68
CA GLY A 152 -20.43 2.06 5.44
C GLY A 152 -19.97 1.36 4.15
N ALA A 153 -20.31 0.08 4.01
CA ALA A 153 -19.96 -0.76 2.85
C ALA A 153 -20.57 -0.32 1.52
N ALA A 154 -21.59 0.55 1.54
CA ALA A 154 -22.23 1.01 0.32
C ALA A 154 -21.31 1.92 -0.49
N TRP A 155 -21.36 1.71 -1.82
CA TRP A 155 -20.48 2.33 -2.81
C TRP A 155 -19.01 1.93 -2.58
N SER A 156 -18.17 2.12 -3.59
CA SER A 156 -16.76 1.72 -3.52
C SER A 156 -16.05 2.34 -2.30
N ASN A 157 -15.25 1.51 -1.62
CA ASN A 157 -14.27 1.88 -0.58
C ASN A 157 -12.86 1.47 -1.03
N HIS A 158 -12.60 1.62 -2.33
CA HIS A 158 -11.45 1.03 -2.99
C HIS A 158 -10.30 2.03 -3.16
N PHE A 159 -9.08 1.58 -2.88
CA PHE A 159 -7.86 2.30 -3.19
C PHE A 159 -7.03 1.56 -4.23
N ASP A 160 -6.59 2.26 -5.27
CA ASP A 160 -5.64 1.77 -6.27
C ASP A 160 -4.33 2.54 -6.07
N ILE A 161 -3.26 1.85 -5.68
CA ILE A 161 -1.96 2.48 -5.37
C ILE A 161 -0.88 1.82 -6.23
N ASP A 162 -0.16 2.64 -7.00
CA ASP A 162 0.90 2.23 -7.93
C ASP A 162 2.13 3.10 -7.69
N THR A 163 3.18 2.55 -7.07
CA THR A 163 4.46 3.26 -6.88
C THR A 163 5.49 2.83 -7.92
N GLY A 164 6.48 3.69 -8.18
CA GLY A 164 7.45 3.50 -9.25
C GLY A 164 8.66 2.64 -8.84
N ASP A 165 9.82 2.92 -9.44
CA ASP A 165 11.08 2.32 -8.98
C ASP A 165 11.57 3.08 -7.74
N GLY A 166 11.90 2.42 -6.64
CA GLY A 166 12.31 3.03 -5.38
C GLY A 166 12.20 2.05 -4.22
N ASN A 167 12.78 2.36 -3.07
CA ASN A 167 12.39 1.65 -1.85
C ASN A 167 11.22 2.39 -1.22
N ASP A 168 10.01 1.94 -1.54
CA ASP A 168 8.78 2.63 -1.24
C ASP A 168 8.15 2.15 0.06
N THR A 169 7.33 3.00 0.68
CA THR A 169 6.57 2.64 1.87
C THR A 169 5.12 3.04 1.71
N ILE A 170 4.22 2.06 1.74
CA ILE A 170 2.79 2.24 1.61
C ILE A 170 2.14 1.82 2.93
N SER A 171 1.50 2.76 3.63
CA SER A 171 0.94 2.53 4.96
C SER A 171 -0.54 2.91 5.03
N PHE A 172 -1.35 2.01 5.53
CA PHE A 172 -2.77 2.23 5.80
C PHE A 172 -3.04 2.40 7.30
N PHE A 173 -3.94 3.33 7.61
CA PHE A 173 -4.40 3.63 8.95
C PHE A 173 -5.91 3.80 8.94
N GLU A 174 -6.57 3.37 10.01
CA GLU A 174 -8.01 3.57 10.14
C GLU A 174 -8.39 4.83 10.92
N ILE A 175 -9.24 5.67 10.33
CA ILE A 175 -10.06 6.65 11.07
C ILE A 175 -11.42 6.03 11.41
N ALA A 176 -12.06 5.41 10.42
CA ALA A 176 -13.29 4.63 10.57
C ALA A 176 -13.58 3.78 9.33
N GLY A 177 -14.12 2.57 9.51
CA GLY A 177 -14.62 1.73 8.43
C GLY A 177 -13.52 1.04 7.64
N GLY A 178 -12.42 0.69 8.32
CA GLY A 178 -11.30 -0.04 7.72
C GLY A 178 -11.70 -1.43 7.26
N ASP A 179 -12.66 -2.06 7.93
CA ASP A 179 -13.28 -3.35 7.59
C ASP A 179 -13.87 -3.38 6.17
N TYR A 180 -14.39 -2.25 5.68
CA TYR A 180 -14.91 -2.12 4.31
C TYR A 180 -13.85 -1.76 3.26
N THR A 181 -12.64 -1.39 3.69
CA THR A 181 -11.62 -0.86 2.79
C THR A 181 -11.06 -1.96 1.90
N GLU A 182 -11.24 -1.78 0.60
CA GLU A 182 -10.63 -2.59 -0.44
C GLU A 182 -9.40 -1.86 -0.97
N PHE A 183 -8.39 -2.59 -1.41
CA PHE A 183 -7.26 -1.99 -2.07
C PHE A 183 -6.59 -2.95 -3.05
N ASN A 184 -5.97 -2.36 -4.06
CA ASN A 184 -5.00 -3.00 -4.93
C ASN A 184 -3.71 -2.18 -4.88
N ILE A 185 -2.60 -2.82 -4.49
CA ILE A 185 -1.31 -2.17 -4.33
C ILE A 185 -0.30 -2.82 -5.29
N SER A 186 0.45 -2.01 -6.02
CA SER A 186 1.66 -2.41 -6.74
C SER A 186 2.81 -1.51 -6.26
N ALA A 187 3.81 -2.10 -5.58
CA ALA A 187 4.91 -1.32 -5.01
C ALA A 187 6.10 -1.11 -5.98
N GLY A 188 6.14 -1.87 -7.08
CA GLY A 188 7.02 -1.57 -8.21
C GLY A 188 8.34 -2.31 -8.13
N LYS A 189 9.45 -1.58 -8.09
CA LYS A 189 10.78 -2.17 -7.97
C LYS A 189 11.57 -1.53 -6.85
N GLY A 190 12.23 -2.35 -6.06
CA GLY A 190 13.08 -1.94 -4.96
C GLY A 190 12.79 -2.82 -3.77
N ASN A 191 13.22 -2.38 -2.59
CA ASN A 191 12.86 -3.08 -1.37
C ASN A 191 11.75 -2.30 -0.69
N ASP A 192 10.52 -2.76 -0.89
CA ASP A 192 9.32 -2.04 -0.55
C ASP A 192 8.71 -2.52 0.77
N VAL A 193 7.94 -1.63 1.39
CA VAL A 193 7.19 -1.93 2.62
C VAL A 193 5.73 -1.60 2.42
N VAL A 194 4.88 -2.62 2.50
CA VAL A 194 3.42 -2.48 2.56
C VAL A 194 2.96 -2.77 3.97
N ASN A 195 2.41 -1.76 4.65
CA ASN A 195 1.90 -1.88 6.01
C ASN A 195 0.39 -1.64 6.07
N VAL A 196 -0.37 -2.71 6.24
CA VAL A 196 -1.83 -2.68 6.36
C VAL A 196 -2.31 -3.13 7.74
N ALA A 197 -1.40 -3.37 8.68
CA ALA A 197 -1.71 -3.76 10.05
C ALA A 197 -2.56 -2.71 10.80
N GLY A 198 -2.55 -1.46 10.33
CA GLY A 198 -3.35 -0.36 10.87
C GLY A 198 -4.84 -0.38 10.49
N LEU A 199 -5.31 -1.39 9.75
CA LEU A 199 -6.72 -1.57 9.38
C LEU A 199 -7.40 -2.65 10.24
N SER A 200 -8.71 -2.49 10.45
CA SER A 200 -9.55 -3.58 10.98
C SER A 200 -9.64 -4.77 10.02
N GLU A 201 -9.97 -5.93 10.59
CA GLU A 201 -10.26 -7.17 9.85
C GLU A 201 -11.26 -6.92 8.72
N ALA A 202 -10.97 -7.46 7.54
CA ALA A 202 -11.82 -7.31 6.36
C ALA A 202 -13.21 -7.95 6.60
N ASP A 203 -14.28 -7.29 6.18
CA ASP A 203 -15.59 -7.95 6.06
C ASP A 203 -15.53 -9.04 4.98
N CYS A 204 -16.46 -10.01 5.02
CA CYS A 204 -16.45 -11.19 4.15
C CYS A 204 -16.63 -10.89 2.64
N ASN A 205 -16.93 -9.64 2.28
CA ASN A 205 -17.05 -9.18 0.90
C ASN A 205 -15.92 -8.23 0.48
N THR A 206 -15.02 -7.90 1.41
CA THR A 206 -13.91 -6.98 1.17
C THR A 206 -12.72 -7.76 0.63
N HIS A 207 -12.23 -7.33 -0.52
CA HIS A 207 -11.09 -7.92 -1.20
C HIS A 207 -9.91 -6.96 -1.11
N ARG A 208 -8.76 -7.48 -0.70
CA ARG A 208 -7.53 -6.73 -0.55
C ARG A 208 -6.44 -7.49 -1.29
N SER A 209 -5.68 -6.80 -2.14
CA SER A 209 -4.55 -7.37 -2.86
C SER A 209 -3.33 -6.45 -2.77
N ALA A 210 -2.15 -7.06 -2.63
CA ALA A 210 -0.88 -6.36 -2.67
C ALA A 210 0.16 -7.13 -3.46
N HIS A 211 0.93 -6.41 -4.27
CA HIS A 211 2.07 -6.92 -5.01
C HIS A 211 3.30 -6.09 -4.60
N GLY A 212 4.29 -6.72 -3.98
CA GLY A 212 5.56 -6.05 -3.64
C GLY A 212 6.29 -5.67 -4.92
N GLY A 213 6.72 -6.66 -5.69
CA GLY A 213 7.22 -6.43 -7.04
C GLY A 213 8.61 -7.03 -7.19
N GLU A 214 9.53 -6.33 -7.84
CA GLU A 214 10.92 -6.79 -7.93
C GLU A 214 11.74 -6.27 -6.74
N GLY A 215 12.38 -7.18 -6.02
CA GLY A 215 13.28 -6.85 -4.91
C GLY A 215 12.88 -7.62 -3.66
N ILE A 216 13.38 -7.22 -2.49
CA ILE A 216 13.04 -7.90 -1.24
C ILE A 216 12.01 -7.04 -0.54
N ASP A 217 10.77 -7.50 -0.50
CA ASP A 217 9.64 -6.71 -0.02
C ASP A 217 9.08 -7.22 1.31
N ALA A 218 8.57 -6.31 2.12
CA ALA A 218 7.98 -6.59 3.41
C ALA A 218 6.49 -6.22 3.50
N LEU A 219 5.69 -7.14 4.04
CA LEU A 219 4.26 -6.98 4.28
C LEU A 219 3.97 -7.03 5.78
N TYR A 220 3.38 -5.98 6.33
CA TYR A 220 2.80 -5.99 7.68
C TYR A 220 1.28 -6.15 7.62
N LEU A 221 0.78 -7.16 8.32
CA LEU A 221 -0.65 -7.49 8.40
C LEU A 221 -1.09 -7.70 9.85
N SER A 222 -2.40 -7.76 10.10
CA SER A 222 -3.00 -7.94 11.41
C SER A 222 -4.26 -8.79 11.32
N GLY A 223 -4.56 -9.57 12.38
CA GLY A 223 -5.68 -10.51 12.40
C GLY A 223 -5.77 -11.42 11.18
N ASN A 224 -6.98 -11.91 10.89
CA ASN A 224 -7.28 -12.72 9.70
C ASN A 224 -7.66 -11.85 8.50
N ASN A 225 -6.85 -10.82 8.25
CA ASN A 225 -7.01 -9.96 7.10
C ASN A 225 -6.98 -10.82 5.82
N ALA A 226 -8.15 -10.97 5.19
CA ALA A 226 -8.28 -11.58 3.86
C ALA A 226 -7.53 -10.69 2.85
N LEU A 227 -6.24 -10.93 2.73
CA LEU A 227 -5.31 -10.23 1.87
C LEU A 227 -4.62 -11.26 0.97
N GLU A 228 -4.82 -11.11 -0.32
CA GLU A 228 -4.06 -11.83 -1.33
C GLU A 228 -2.74 -11.07 -1.58
N PHE A 229 -1.60 -11.75 -1.52
CA PHE A 229 -0.31 -11.09 -1.72
C PHE A 229 0.66 -11.91 -2.56
N THR A 230 1.50 -11.21 -3.32
CA THR A 230 2.58 -11.79 -4.14
C THR A 230 3.82 -10.90 -4.09
N GLY A 231 4.99 -11.46 -4.41
CA GLY A 231 6.26 -10.72 -4.41
C GLY A 231 6.62 -10.11 -3.06
N PHE A 232 6.37 -10.80 -1.94
CA PHE A 232 6.83 -10.41 -0.60
C PHE A 232 7.66 -11.53 0.01
N GLU A 233 8.93 -11.24 0.32
CA GLU A 233 9.82 -12.20 0.96
C GLU A 233 9.78 -12.13 2.48
N VAL A 234 9.24 -11.04 3.06
CA VAL A 234 9.10 -10.87 4.50
C VAL A 234 7.65 -10.55 4.86
N VAL A 235 7.03 -11.39 5.70
CA VAL A 235 5.66 -11.19 6.19
C VAL A 235 5.67 -11.10 7.71
N ILE A 236 5.06 -10.04 8.22
CA ILE A 236 5.08 -9.65 9.64
C ILE A 236 3.64 -9.49 10.11
N GLY A 237 3.23 -10.28 11.10
CA GLY A 237 1.89 -10.22 11.68
C GLY A 237 1.85 -9.50 13.03
N ASP A 238 0.81 -9.79 13.80
CA ASP A 238 0.55 -9.26 15.15
C ASP A 238 0.51 -10.35 16.24
N GLY A 239 0.91 -11.57 15.90
CA GLY A 239 0.84 -12.78 16.72
C GLY A 239 -0.56 -13.45 16.76
N ALA A 240 -1.57 -12.83 16.15
CA ALA A 240 -2.92 -13.36 16.01
C ALA A 240 -3.29 -13.68 14.55
N SER A 241 -2.51 -13.17 13.60
CA SER A 241 -2.69 -13.45 12.18
C SER A 241 -2.45 -14.90 11.81
N ASP A 242 -3.47 -15.56 11.26
CA ASP A 242 -3.34 -16.92 10.72
C ASP A 242 -2.94 -16.85 9.24
N LEU A 243 -1.90 -17.60 8.87
CA LEU A 243 -1.47 -17.73 7.47
C LEU A 243 -1.35 -19.19 7.07
N HIS A 244 -1.91 -19.51 5.92
CA HIS A 244 -1.84 -20.84 5.33
C HIS A 244 -0.80 -20.88 4.21
N ILE A 245 0.24 -21.68 4.40
CA ILE A 245 1.35 -21.83 3.46
C ILE A 245 1.01 -22.94 2.46
N THR A 246 0.86 -22.55 1.19
CA THR A 246 0.66 -23.44 0.05
C THR A 246 1.83 -23.32 -0.92
N GLN A 247 1.99 -24.30 -1.82
CA GLN A 247 2.98 -24.19 -2.90
C GLN A 247 2.71 -22.96 -3.79
N GLU A 248 1.45 -22.63 -4.06
CA GLU A 248 1.08 -21.45 -4.85
C GLU A 248 1.50 -20.15 -4.17
N LEU A 249 1.34 -20.03 -2.85
CA LEU A 249 1.81 -18.88 -2.09
C LEU A 249 3.33 -18.74 -2.21
N LEU A 250 4.07 -19.83 -2.07
CA LEU A 250 5.52 -19.82 -2.20
C LEU A 250 5.96 -19.41 -3.62
N ASP A 251 5.40 -20.06 -4.66
CA ASP A 251 5.71 -19.79 -6.08
C ASP A 251 5.43 -18.33 -6.47
N ASN A 252 4.35 -17.73 -5.95
CA ASN A 252 3.97 -16.34 -6.24
C ASN A 252 4.85 -15.29 -5.53
N ASN A 253 5.68 -15.69 -4.56
CA ASN A 253 6.53 -14.80 -3.79
C ASN A 253 8.03 -15.06 -4.03
N VAL A 254 8.38 -15.68 -5.17
CA VAL A 254 9.77 -15.82 -5.64
C VAL A 254 10.13 -14.69 -6.58
N VAL A 255 10.31 -13.48 -6.08
CA VAL A 255 10.65 -12.34 -6.95
C VAL A 255 11.94 -11.65 -6.50
N GLY A 256 12.21 -11.61 -5.19
CA GLY A 256 13.43 -11.11 -4.61
C GLY A 256 14.64 -12.05 -4.75
N THR A 257 15.77 -11.48 -5.17
CA THR A 257 17.06 -12.20 -5.15
C THR A 257 17.82 -11.89 -3.86
N TRP A 258 17.89 -12.87 -2.96
CA TRP A 258 18.71 -12.76 -1.77
C TRP A 258 20.19 -12.91 -2.13
N GLU A 259 21.00 -11.84 -2.04
CA GLU A 259 22.45 -11.90 -2.36
C GLU A 259 23.23 -12.98 -1.58
N ASP A 260 22.69 -13.45 -0.44
CA ASP A 260 23.31 -14.45 0.43
C ASP A 260 22.90 -15.90 0.11
N ASN A 261 22.22 -16.13 -1.02
CA ASN A 261 22.16 -17.44 -1.64
C ASN A 261 23.11 -17.52 -2.87
N PRO A 262 24.45 -17.54 -2.68
CA PRO A 262 25.41 -17.49 -3.78
C PRO A 262 25.41 -18.74 -4.67
N ASP A 263 24.78 -19.84 -4.26
CA ASP A 263 24.52 -21.01 -5.11
C ASP A 263 23.10 -21.02 -5.71
N GLY A 264 22.24 -20.09 -5.30
CA GLY A 264 20.85 -19.94 -5.78
C GLY A 264 19.99 -21.16 -5.47
N SER A 265 20.37 -21.95 -4.46
CA SER A 265 19.77 -23.26 -4.21
C SER A 265 18.32 -23.23 -3.71
N ALA A 266 17.83 -22.12 -3.14
CA ALA A 266 16.49 -22.01 -2.58
C ALA A 266 15.99 -20.56 -2.44
N ASN A 267 14.69 -20.36 -2.55
CA ASN A 267 14.02 -19.08 -2.35
C ASN A 267 13.72 -18.88 -0.86
N VAL A 268 14.08 -17.73 -0.29
CA VAL A 268 13.91 -17.46 1.15
C VAL A 268 12.65 -16.65 1.38
N MET A 269 11.80 -17.12 2.30
CA MET A 269 10.67 -16.38 2.83
C MET A 269 10.72 -16.35 4.35
N VAL A 270 10.39 -15.20 4.93
CA VAL A 270 10.42 -14.95 6.37
C VAL A 270 9.02 -14.64 6.86
N PHE A 271 8.62 -15.31 7.93
CA PHE A 271 7.30 -15.16 8.55
C PHE A 271 7.46 -14.98 10.05
N THR A 272 7.14 -13.81 10.58
CA THR A 272 7.29 -13.50 12.01
C THR A 272 6.00 -12.91 12.56
N ASP A 273 5.70 -13.19 13.82
CA ASP A 273 4.46 -12.81 14.49
C ASP A 273 3.21 -13.28 13.72
N VAL A 274 3.28 -14.45 13.08
CA VAL A 274 2.15 -15.08 12.38
C VAL A 274 1.97 -16.53 12.82
N ASN A 275 0.72 -16.96 12.94
CA ASN A 275 0.36 -18.35 13.17
C ASN A 275 0.38 -19.09 11.82
N LEU A 276 1.44 -19.85 11.57
CA LEU A 276 1.57 -20.60 10.33
C LEU A 276 0.82 -21.93 10.40
N THR A 277 0.16 -22.27 9.30
CA THR A 277 -0.31 -23.63 9.00
C THR A 277 0.25 -24.05 7.65
N ILE A 278 0.67 -25.30 7.53
CA ILE A 278 1.25 -25.84 6.29
C ILE A 278 0.21 -26.74 5.60
N ASP A 279 0.02 -26.53 4.31
CA ASP A 279 -0.81 -27.41 3.48
C ASP A 279 -0.22 -28.83 3.42
N ALA A 280 -1.08 -29.84 3.60
CA ALA A 280 -0.65 -31.24 3.60
C ALA A 280 0.05 -31.66 2.30
N GLY A 281 -0.34 -31.10 1.15
CA GLY A 281 0.32 -31.35 -0.14
C GLY A 281 1.77 -30.85 -0.17
N LEU A 282 2.07 -29.79 0.58
CA LEU A 282 3.42 -29.24 0.69
C LEU A 282 4.31 -30.06 1.64
N VAL A 283 3.71 -30.74 2.62
CA VAL A 283 4.44 -31.57 3.61
C VAL A 283 5.16 -32.74 2.95
N GLU A 284 4.66 -33.27 1.84
CA GLU A 284 5.36 -34.33 1.09
C GLU A 284 6.73 -33.87 0.54
N TYR A 285 6.89 -32.56 0.34
CA TYR A 285 8.13 -31.92 -0.09
C TYR A 285 8.99 -31.40 1.07
N ALA A 286 8.46 -31.43 2.30
CA ALA A 286 9.19 -31.02 3.49
C ALA A 286 10.27 -32.07 3.81
N SER A 287 11.52 -31.66 3.68
CA SER A 287 12.66 -32.55 3.88
C SER A 287 13.22 -32.48 5.31
N TYR A 288 13.15 -31.30 5.92
CA TYR A 288 13.89 -30.96 7.11
C TYR A 288 13.25 -29.79 7.86
N PHE A 289 13.01 -29.99 9.16
CA PHE A 289 12.65 -28.94 10.11
C PHE A 289 13.77 -28.84 11.14
N SER A 290 14.31 -27.65 11.32
CA SER A 290 15.39 -27.41 12.28
C SER A 290 15.25 -26.07 12.96
N THR A 291 15.48 -26.06 14.26
CA THR A 291 15.54 -24.82 15.03
C THR A 291 16.94 -24.26 14.94
N TYR A 292 17.03 -23.03 14.47
CA TYR A 292 18.25 -22.24 14.42
C TYR A 292 18.16 -21.07 15.39
N THR A 293 19.31 -20.50 15.68
CA THR A 293 19.40 -19.22 16.37
C THR A 293 19.77 -18.13 15.37
N ALA A 294 19.58 -16.87 15.77
CA ALA A 294 20.10 -15.70 15.07
C ALA A 294 21.55 -15.85 14.57
N GLU A 295 22.40 -16.56 15.33
CA GLU A 295 23.82 -16.77 15.03
C GLU A 295 24.08 -17.69 13.82
N ASP A 296 23.06 -18.41 13.37
CA ASP A 296 23.13 -19.31 12.23
C ASP A 296 22.66 -18.64 10.91
N LEU A 297 22.05 -17.45 11.00
CA LEU A 297 21.75 -16.59 9.85
C LEU A 297 23.01 -15.84 9.41
N THR A 298 23.13 -15.56 8.11
CA THR A 298 24.24 -14.78 7.59
C THR A 298 24.14 -13.31 8.01
N ASP A 299 25.27 -12.58 7.97
CA ASP A 299 25.31 -11.15 8.30
C ASP A 299 24.40 -10.30 7.37
N ALA A 300 24.24 -10.66 6.09
CA ALA A 300 23.36 -9.88 5.21
C ALA A 300 21.88 -10.27 5.36
N MET A 301 21.55 -11.52 5.72
CA MET A 301 20.18 -11.88 6.12
C MET A 301 19.78 -11.14 7.40
N THR A 302 20.63 -11.14 8.43
CA THR A 302 20.36 -10.42 9.68
C THR A 302 20.29 -8.91 9.48
N GLN A 303 21.17 -8.32 8.65
CA GLN A 303 21.07 -6.90 8.30
C GLN A 303 19.76 -6.57 7.57
N ARG A 304 19.31 -7.40 6.61
CA ARG A 304 18.04 -7.17 5.90
C ARG A 304 16.83 -7.31 6.82
N LEU A 305 16.80 -8.34 7.67
CA LEU A 305 15.78 -8.47 8.70
C LEU A 305 15.76 -7.23 9.60
N SER A 306 16.94 -6.72 9.98
CA SER A 306 17.07 -5.47 10.73
C SER A 306 16.53 -4.26 9.97
N ASP A 307 16.73 -4.19 8.66
CA ASP A 307 16.28 -3.07 7.82
C ASP A 307 14.74 -3.02 7.75
N PHE A 308 14.08 -4.18 7.81
CA PHE A 308 12.62 -4.31 7.99
C PHE A 308 12.16 -4.29 9.45
N GLY A 309 13.04 -3.94 10.39
CA GLY A 309 12.69 -3.85 11.81
C GLY A 309 12.30 -5.18 12.47
N VAL A 310 12.65 -6.31 11.87
CA VAL A 310 12.44 -7.65 12.44
C VAL A 310 13.51 -7.93 13.49
N ASP A 311 13.10 -8.39 14.68
CA ASP A 311 14.04 -8.81 15.73
C ASP A 311 14.67 -10.17 15.40
N TYR A 312 15.73 -10.14 14.58
CA TYR A 312 16.49 -11.32 14.21
C TYR A 312 17.26 -11.95 15.39
N THR A 313 17.23 -11.38 16.61
CA THR A 313 17.93 -11.96 17.78
C THR A 313 17.12 -13.04 18.51
N ALA A 314 15.87 -13.25 18.10
CA ALA A 314 15.01 -14.32 18.59
C ALA A 314 15.45 -15.73 18.11
N GLN A 315 14.78 -16.77 18.62
CA GLN A 315 14.92 -18.12 18.08
C GLN A 315 14.02 -18.28 16.86
N TYR A 316 14.58 -18.79 15.77
CA TYR A 316 13.86 -19.02 14.52
C TYR A 316 13.90 -20.50 14.15
N THR A 317 12.80 -21.02 13.65
CA THR A 317 12.74 -22.30 12.95
C THR A 317 12.98 -22.07 11.47
N ILE A 318 13.79 -22.94 10.86
CA ILE A 318 13.96 -23.03 9.43
C ILE A 318 13.35 -24.35 8.94
N ALA A 319 12.52 -24.26 7.91
CA ALA A 319 11.92 -25.39 7.21
C ALA A 319 12.32 -25.36 5.72
N GLU A 320 12.82 -26.49 5.22
CA GLU A 320 13.25 -26.66 3.83
C GLU A 320 12.28 -27.53 3.03
N PHE A 321 11.74 -26.96 1.95
CA PHE A 321 10.81 -27.62 1.04
C PHE A 321 11.43 -27.75 -0.35
N TYR A 322 11.46 -28.96 -0.90
CA TYR A 322 12.04 -29.24 -2.21
C TYR A 322 10.92 -29.60 -3.18
N THR A 323 10.35 -28.60 -3.85
CA THR A 323 9.17 -28.79 -4.72
C THR A 323 9.58 -28.96 -6.18
N GLU A 324 8.63 -29.32 -7.06
CA GLU A 324 8.88 -29.33 -8.50
C GLU A 324 9.11 -27.92 -9.07
N SER A 325 8.54 -26.89 -8.44
CA SER A 325 8.65 -25.48 -8.86
C SER A 325 9.97 -24.83 -8.43
N GLY A 326 10.60 -25.37 -7.38
CA GLY A 326 11.80 -24.82 -6.78
C GLY A 326 11.95 -25.25 -5.31
N ASP A 327 13.11 -24.94 -4.75
CA ASP A 327 13.42 -25.21 -3.36
C ASP A 327 13.12 -23.94 -2.54
N TYR A 328 12.55 -24.10 -1.35
CA TYR A 328 12.12 -23.02 -0.48
C TYR A 328 12.71 -23.16 0.91
N LEU A 329 13.15 -22.03 1.45
CA LEU A 329 13.61 -21.86 2.82
C LEU A 329 12.64 -20.95 3.56
N ILE A 330 11.85 -21.52 4.46
CA ILE A 330 10.94 -20.77 5.33
C ILE A 330 11.65 -20.50 6.65
N VAL A 331 11.79 -19.23 7.03
CA VAL A 331 12.32 -18.79 8.33
C VAL A 331 11.17 -18.22 9.15
N THR A 332 10.93 -18.76 10.35
CA THR A 332 9.80 -18.34 11.19
C THR A 332 10.10 -18.39 12.68
N ASP A 333 9.49 -17.51 13.46
CA ASP A 333 9.52 -17.57 14.93
C ASP A 333 8.55 -18.61 15.51
N THR A 334 7.74 -19.27 14.68
CA THR A 334 6.95 -20.45 15.05
C THR A 334 7.88 -21.59 15.45
N SER A 335 7.59 -22.26 16.57
CA SER A 335 8.43 -23.37 17.02
C SER A 335 8.31 -24.58 16.07
N ALA A 336 9.39 -25.36 15.93
CA ALA A 336 9.39 -26.52 15.05
C ALA A 336 8.29 -27.55 15.40
N SER A 337 7.98 -27.74 16.69
CA SER A 337 6.88 -28.63 17.09
C SER A 337 5.52 -28.08 16.68
N ASP A 338 5.29 -26.78 16.86
CA ASP A 338 4.01 -26.17 16.49
C ASP A 338 3.83 -26.21 14.98
N LEU A 339 4.89 -25.99 14.21
CA LEU A 339 4.87 -26.07 12.75
C LEU A 339 4.52 -27.48 12.24
N ILE A 340 5.09 -28.52 12.86
CA ILE A 340 4.77 -29.93 12.54
C ILE A 340 3.31 -30.27 12.91
N ASP A 341 2.82 -29.78 14.05
CA ASP A 341 1.45 -30.01 14.51
C ASP A 341 0.42 -29.15 13.74
N SER A 342 0.87 -28.11 13.04
CA SER A 342 0.04 -27.18 12.24
C SER A 342 -0.34 -27.70 10.85
N VAL A 343 0.07 -28.93 10.49
CA VAL A 343 -0.26 -29.54 9.20
C VAL A 343 -1.76 -29.82 9.13
N ILE A 344 -2.42 -29.25 8.13
CA ILE A 344 -3.86 -29.43 7.91
C ILE A 344 -4.07 -30.18 6.59
N ASP A 345 -4.75 -31.33 6.67
CA ASP A 345 -5.34 -32.00 5.49
C ASP A 345 -6.54 -31.17 5.02
N TYR A 346 -6.38 -30.43 3.91
CA TYR A 346 -7.53 -29.86 3.22
C TYR A 346 -8.22 -30.98 2.40
N VAL A 347 -9.46 -31.31 2.78
CA VAL A 347 -10.29 -32.35 2.11
C VAL A 347 -10.97 -31.80 0.86
#